data_AF-A0A3D1AUA9-F1
#
_entry.id   AF-A0A3D1AUA9-F1
#
_cell.length_a   1.000
_cell.length_b   1.000
_cell.length_c   1.000
_cell.angle_alpha   90.00
_cell.angle_beta   90.00
_cell.angle_gamma   90.00
#
_symmetry.space_group_name_H-M   'P 1'
#
loop_
_entity.id
_entity.type
_entity.pdbx_description
1 polymer ?
#
loop_
_entity_poly.entity_id
_entity_poly.type
_entity_poly.pdbx_seq_one_letter_code
_entity_poly.pdbx_strand_id
1 'polypeptide(L)'
;VSLDDVYIPVDTPHYFDRTKAGINYPYIFPNGKLIPTRIPTVNVSNFSGLSGGPYPSHSSGPIYDISDSLTWVKGSHTIKVGALYERSGENDNDEINVSACPTCTNNQNGQFSFSDTRSGNPTSGAAIGNIALGLFDTYSELGQRAYTIFRGSMYEAFAQDAWKVTPKLNIYYGLRYTVNVPYSALWRNQIVFDPKFYDPSKAVGVDPKTGLITVGGGDRYNGMVIPGTGWPSSAKGRFPEATSGQFDYLFRGGAVSPHYSDVQYGDIAPRVGVAYQFDPKTVIRAGGGRFFTRLGVSDSVFLGGNPPFQPTANVSFGNVDNPGGTATNVLPLTVTTQSKAFKNPEAWNWNFTVERELPFSSVVSVAYVGRLGLHLQREADINQPTTDVVAANPGVRLDALRPYLGYNSIRETDNIGRSLYNSFQLSLNHHFSKGLQFGIAYTYAKSFDNGSAQRNIIPDTYNANNLWGPSDFDARHVFIASYLYELPFFKEQNFAGKVLGGWQVSGIVQWQTGTPCSVGTGNDYAGVGQDGNMCGIGQFWVENGMPKVIGKFAAGGAKDPNQYFSTTNSDGRPIFTAPAKGTFNLQKGIRNQIHG
;
A
#
# COMPACT_ATOMS: atom_id res chain seq x y z
N VAL A 1 -14.53 -23.72 7.78
CA VAL A 1 -13.59 -22.92 8.58
C VAL A 1 -12.28 -22.93 7.83
N SER A 2 -11.83 -21.77 7.37
CA SER A 2 -10.48 -21.59 6.81
C SER A 2 -9.61 -20.87 7.83
N LEU A 3 -8.30 -21.03 7.72
CA LEU A 3 -7.29 -20.24 8.43
C LEU A 3 -6.54 -19.40 7.40
N ASP A 4 -6.31 -18.14 7.73
CA ASP A 4 -5.31 -17.30 7.07
C ASP A 4 -4.08 -17.24 7.97
N ASP A 5 -2.90 -17.34 7.38
CA ASP A 5 -1.63 -17.57 8.07
C ASP A 5 -0.50 -16.87 7.31
N VAL A 6 0.00 -15.78 7.87
CA VAL A 6 1.12 -15.00 7.33
C VAL A 6 2.29 -15.07 8.30
N TYR A 7 3.42 -15.59 7.81
CA TYR A 7 4.66 -15.69 8.57
C TYR A 7 5.76 -14.93 7.84
N ILE A 8 6.42 -14.03 8.57
CA ILE A 8 7.73 -13.50 8.18
C ILE A 8 8.75 -14.23 9.05
N PRO A 9 9.28 -15.38 8.60
CA PRO A 9 10.24 -16.14 9.38
C PRO A 9 11.55 -15.37 9.48
N VAL A 10 12.19 -15.49 10.64
CA VAL A 10 13.58 -15.10 10.83
C VAL A 10 14.30 -16.38 11.26
N ASP A 11 15.45 -16.69 10.65
CA ASP A 11 16.24 -17.86 11.02
C ASP A 11 16.81 -17.68 12.44
N THR A 12 16.08 -18.23 13.42
CA THR A 12 16.31 -18.04 14.86
C THR A 12 17.63 -18.65 15.40
N PRO A 13 18.21 -19.74 14.86
CA PRO A 13 19.43 -20.33 15.42
C PRO A 13 20.74 -19.69 14.93
N HIS A 14 20.75 -18.93 13.83
CA HIS A 14 21.99 -18.55 13.13
C HIS A 14 22.24 -17.04 12.87
N TYR A 15 21.43 -16.09 13.38
CA TYR A 15 21.64 -14.65 13.14
C TYR A 15 21.91 -13.78 14.37
N PHE A 16 22.80 -12.80 14.16
CA PHE A 16 23.02 -11.53 14.90
C PHE A 16 22.67 -11.49 16.41
N ASP A 17 23.25 -12.42 17.16
CA ASP A 17 23.22 -12.38 18.61
C ASP A 17 24.21 -11.31 19.12
N ARG A 18 23.67 -10.26 19.74
CA ARG A 18 24.44 -9.15 20.32
C ARG A 18 25.42 -9.63 21.38
N THR A 19 25.13 -10.74 22.07
CA THR A 19 26.01 -11.31 23.10
C THR A 19 27.27 -11.94 22.50
N LYS A 20 27.16 -12.57 21.31
CA LYS A 20 28.30 -13.11 20.57
C LYS A 20 29.20 -12.01 19.99
N ALA A 21 28.60 -10.84 19.69
CA ALA A 21 29.31 -9.67 19.19
C ALA A 21 29.86 -8.76 20.31
N GLY A 22 29.65 -9.10 21.60
CA GLY A 22 30.08 -8.27 22.73
C GLY A 22 29.30 -6.95 22.89
N ILE A 23 28.16 -6.78 22.22
CA ILE A 23 27.34 -5.57 22.28
C ILE A 23 26.44 -5.63 23.51
N ASN A 24 26.67 -4.78 24.52
CA ASN A 24 26.10 -4.92 25.87
C ASN A 24 25.45 -3.65 26.47
N TYR A 25 25.20 -2.60 25.68
CA TYR A 25 24.42 -1.43 26.13
C TYR A 25 23.07 -1.80 26.79
N PRO A 26 22.65 -1.05 27.84
CA PRO A 26 21.37 -1.27 28.51
C PRO A 26 20.17 -0.79 27.69
N TYR A 27 19.04 -1.49 27.80
CA TYR A 27 17.76 -1.09 27.22
C TYR A 27 17.04 -0.06 28.09
N ILE A 28 16.35 0.89 27.47
CA ILE A 28 15.35 1.76 28.11
C ILE A 28 14.12 0.93 28.49
N PHE A 29 13.71 -0.02 27.64
CA PHE A 29 12.65 -0.97 27.92
C PHE A 29 13.22 -2.39 28.07
N PRO A 30 13.66 -2.80 29.27
CA PRO A 30 14.31 -4.10 29.47
C PRO A 30 13.37 -5.31 29.33
N ASN A 31 12.06 -5.10 29.47
CA ASN A 31 11.05 -6.15 29.42
C ASN A 31 10.24 -6.11 28.11
N GLY A 32 9.62 -7.24 27.73
CA GLY A 32 8.71 -7.30 26.57
C GLY A 32 9.39 -7.39 25.19
N LYS A 33 10.70 -7.63 25.14
CA LYS A 33 11.42 -7.93 23.90
C LYS A 33 11.12 -9.35 23.43
N LEU A 34 10.80 -9.53 22.15
CA LEU A 34 10.60 -10.86 21.57
C LEU A 34 11.91 -11.63 21.41
N ILE A 35 12.97 -10.93 20.99
CA ILE A 35 14.32 -11.48 20.83
C ILE A 35 15.31 -10.54 21.55
N PRO A 36 15.42 -10.59 22.88
CA PRO A 36 16.25 -9.67 23.67
C PRO A 36 17.75 -9.75 23.34
N THR A 37 18.21 -10.81 22.69
CA THR A 37 19.61 -10.99 22.30
C THR A 37 19.91 -10.52 20.87
N ARG A 38 18.94 -9.99 20.12
CA ARG A 38 19.19 -9.46 18.78
C ARG A 38 20.07 -8.21 18.80
N ILE A 39 20.94 -8.03 17.81
CA ILE A 39 21.63 -6.75 17.57
C ILE A 39 20.66 -5.55 17.41
N PRO A 40 21.10 -4.33 17.74
CA PRO A 40 20.42 -3.12 17.30
C PRO A 40 20.49 -2.93 15.79
N THR A 41 19.70 -1.98 15.30
CA THR A 41 19.96 -1.33 14.02
C THR A 41 20.99 -0.20 14.24
N VAL A 42 21.99 -0.08 13.38
CA VAL A 42 23.00 0.99 13.44
C VAL A 42 23.11 1.61 12.06
N ASN A 43 22.71 2.86 11.93
CA ASN A 43 22.86 3.66 10.72
C ASN A 43 24.12 4.51 10.84
N VAL A 44 24.94 4.52 9.80
CA VAL A 44 26.24 5.20 9.81
C VAL A 44 26.37 6.02 8.53
N SER A 45 26.58 7.33 8.66
CA SER A 45 26.81 8.18 7.47
C SER A 45 27.97 7.65 6.65
N ASN A 46 27.78 7.54 5.32
CA ASN A 46 28.80 7.11 4.35
C ASN A 46 29.26 5.65 4.47
N PHE A 47 28.67 4.84 5.36
CA PHE A 47 29.01 3.42 5.53
C PHE A 47 27.76 2.54 5.50
N SER A 48 27.95 1.25 5.21
CA SER A 48 26.90 0.26 5.42
C SER A 48 26.65 0.10 6.92
N GLY A 49 25.38 0.11 7.30
CA GLY A 49 24.95 -0.05 8.68
C GLY A 49 24.99 -1.50 9.17
N LEU A 50 24.64 -1.68 10.44
CA LEU A 50 24.32 -2.96 11.06
C LEU A 50 22.80 -3.09 11.13
N SER A 51 22.21 -4.16 10.62
CA SER A 51 20.77 -4.38 10.77
C SER A 51 20.47 -5.87 10.87
N GLY A 52 19.63 -6.21 11.85
CA GLY A 52 19.13 -7.56 11.99
C GLY A 52 18.00 -7.91 11.02
N GLY A 53 17.49 -6.94 10.24
CA GLY A 53 16.23 -7.06 9.48
C GLY A 53 14.99 -6.74 10.32
N PRO A 54 13.76 -6.98 9.79
CA PRO A 54 12.51 -6.80 10.55
C PRO A 54 12.35 -7.86 11.66
N TYR A 55 11.59 -7.57 12.72
CA TYR A 55 11.24 -8.58 13.74
C TYR A 55 10.39 -9.70 13.13
N PRO A 56 10.38 -10.92 13.71
CA PRO A 56 9.43 -11.94 13.29
C PRO A 56 8.02 -11.39 13.41
N SER A 57 7.27 -11.44 12.32
CA SER A 57 5.88 -11.03 12.28
C SER A 57 5.02 -12.26 12.01
N HIS A 58 3.89 -12.33 12.71
CA HIS A 58 2.91 -13.39 12.56
C HIS A 58 1.53 -12.78 12.67
N SER A 59 0.72 -13.01 11.64
CA SER A 59 -0.71 -12.77 11.66
C SER A 59 -1.40 -14.08 11.32
N SER A 60 -2.43 -14.43 12.08
CA SER A 60 -3.26 -15.61 11.79
C SER A 60 -4.69 -15.41 12.24
N GLY A 61 -5.65 -15.97 11.53
CA GLY A 61 -7.04 -15.67 11.85
C GLY A 61 -8.06 -16.66 11.28
N PRO A 62 -9.20 -16.84 11.97
CA PRO A 62 -10.24 -17.70 11.47
C PRO A 62 -11.09 -16.98 10.41
N ILE A 63 -11.52 -17.75 9.41
CA ILE A 63 -12.56 -17.36 8.45
C ILE A 63 -13.73 -18.34 8.59
N TYR A 64 -14.86 -17.82 9.02
CA TYR A 64 -16.12 -18.55 9.15
C TYR A 64 -17.11 -18.06 8.11
N ASP A 65 -17.42 -18.91 7.13
CA ASP A 65 -18.38 -18.62 6.08
C ASP A 65 -19.58 -19.57 6.16
N ILE A 66 -20.76 -18.99 6.04
CA ILE A 66 -22.03 -19.70 5.86
C ILE A 66 -22.66 -19.10 4.61
N SER A 67 -22.93 -19.92 3.61
CA SER A 67 -23.63 -19.47 2.40
C SER A 67 -24.61 -20.53 1.93
N ASP A 68 -25.67 -20.07 1.29
CA ASP A 68 -26.63 -20.93 0.61
C ASP A 68 -27.09 -20.27 -0.68
N SER A 69 -27.46 -21.10 -1.66
CA SER A 69 -28.06 -20.62 -2.90
C SER A 69 -29.07 -21.61 -3.45
N LEU A 70 -30.23 -21.10 -3.84
CA LEU A 70 -31.27 -21.83 -4.53
C LEU A 70 -31.23 -21.49 -6.01
N THR A 71 -31.28 -22.52 -6.86
CA THR A 71 -31.44 -22.36 -8.31
C THR A 71 -32.79 -22.94 -8.73
N TRP A 72 -33.58 -22.15 -9.44
CA TRP A 72 -34.87 -22.55 -9.98
C TRP A 72 -34.89 -22.36 -11.49
N VAL A 73 -35.06 -23.47 -12.21
CA VAL A 73 -35.25 -23.47 -13.66
C VAL A 73 -36.74 -23.56 -13.94
N LYS A 74 -37.30 -22.51 -14.54
CA LYS A 74 -38.71 -22.45 -14.94
C LYS A 74 -38.83 -21.89 -16.34
N GLY A 75 -39.20 -22.76 -17.29
CA GLY A 75 -39.32 -22.38 -18.69
C GLY A 75 -37.98 -21.88 -19.25
N SER A 76 -37.96 -20.66 -19.76
CA SER A 76 -36.77 -20.00 -20.30
C SER A 76 -35.91 -19.28 -19.26
N HIS A 77 -36.30 -19.31 -17.98
CA HIS A 77 -35.59 -18.64 -16.90
C HIS A 77 -34.81 -19.63 -16.03
N THR A 78 -33.60 -19.24 -15.68
CA THR A 78 -32.80 -19.89 -14.63
C THR A 78 -32.52 -18.84 -13.57
N ILE A 79 -33.34 -18.83 -12.53
CA ILE A 79 -33.25 -17.88 -11.42
C ILE A 79 -32.34 -18.46 -10.36
N LYS A 80 -31.41 -17.65 -9.85
CA LYS A 80 -30.57 -18.00 -8.69
C LYS A 80 -30.69 -16.93 -7.62
N VAL A 81 -31.00 -17.35 -6.40
CA VAL A 81 -31.03 -16.49 -5.22
C VAL A 81 -30.12 -17.08 -4.16
N GLY A 82 -29.51 -16.25 -3.32
CA GLY A 82 -28.66 -16.75 -2.25
C GLY A 82 -28.22 -15.67 -1.28
N ALA A 83 -27.59 -16.12 -0.20
CA ALA A 83 -27.05 -15.28 0.84
C ALA A 83 -25.71 -15.83 1.33
N LEU A 84 -24.89 -14.94 1.89
CA LEU A 84 -23.62 -15.27 2.50
C LEU A 84 -23.44 -14.45 3.78
N TYR A 85 -22.98 -15.10 4.83
CA TYR A 85 -22.44 -14.49 6.03
C TYR A 85 -21.00 -14.94 6.20
N GLU A 86 -20.10 -13.97 6.36
CA GLU A 86 -18.71 -14.20 6.69
C GLU A 86 -18.37 -13.51 8.02
N ARG A 87 -17.62 -14.20 8.88
CA ARG A 87 -16.92 -13.62 10.03
C ARG A 87 -15.45 -13.99 9.94
N SER A 88 -14.61 -12.98 9.81
CA SER A 88 -13.17 -13.15 9.63
C SER A 88 -12.38 -12.06 10.34
N GLY A 89 -11.06 -12.22 10.37
CA GLY A 89 -10.10 -11.26 10.88
C GLY A 89 -8.92 -11.96 11.53
N GLU A 90 -7.97 -11.16 11.98
CA GLU A 90 -6.60 -11.61 12.22
C GLU A 90 -6.19 -11.45 13.69
N ASN A 91 -5.19 -12.22 14.11
CA ASN A 91 -4.51 -12.14 15.39
C ASN A 91 -3.12 -11.55 15.14
N ASP A 92 -3.06 -10.23 15.17
CA ASP A 92 -1.94 -9.47 14.62
C ASP A 92 -0.85 -9.31 15.67
N ASN A 93 0.32 -9.85 15.34
CA ASN A 93 1.56 -9.60 16.03
C ASN A 93 2.54 -8.85 15.11
N ASP A 94 2.03 -8.06 14.18
CA ASP A 94 2.76 -7.32 13.15
C ASP A 94 2.42 -5.82 13.17
N GLU A 95 1.90 -5.35 14.30
CA GLU A 95 1.54 -3.97 14.65
C GLU A 95 2.75 -3.05 14.83
N ILE A 96 3.73 -3.16 13.93
CA ILE A 96 4.99 -2.43 13.94
C ILE A 96 5.34 -2.06 12.50
N ASN A 97 5.62 -0.79 12.26
CA ASN A 97 6.04 -0.34 10.94
C ASN A 97 7.38 -1.00 10.56
N VAL A 98 7.45 -1.60 9.38
CA VAL A 98 8.66 -2.24 8.85
C VAL A 98 9.73 -1.24 8.41
N SER A 99 9.35 0.03 8.21
CA SER A 99 10.27 1.13 7.87
C SER A 99 10.41 2.05 9.08
N ALA A 100 11.64 2.18 9.58
CA ALA A 100 11.96 3.13 10.63
C ALA A 100 11.90 4.57 10.10
N CYS A 101 11.62 5.53 10.99
CA CYS A 101 11.64 6.96 10.73
C CYS A 101 12.57 7.67 11.74
N PRO A 102 12.91 8.95 11.57
CA PRO A 102 13.83 9.64 12.49
C PRO A 102 13.40 9.63 13.97
N THR A 103 12.11 9.45 14.25
CA THR A 103 11.51 9.47 15.60
C THR A 103 10.87 8.13 15.99
N CYS A 104 11.00 7.09 15.15
CA CYS A 104 10.39 5.79 15.37
C CYS A 104 11.31 4.67 14.85
N THR A 105 11.32 3.52 15.53
CA THR A 105 12.12 2.36 15.10
C THR A 105 11.22 1.18 14.79
N ASN A 106 11.73 0.26 13.97
CA ASN A 106 11.16 -1.06 13.73
C ASN A 106 11.89 -2.15 14.54
N ASN A 107 12.80 -1.76 15.44
CA ASN A 107 13.63 -2.67 16.21
C ASN A 107 13.42 -2.50 17.72
N GLN A 108 12.85 -3.51 18.39
CA GLN A 108 12.69 -3.47 19.85
C GLN A 108 14.01 -3.30 20.58
N ASN A 109 15.12 -3.85 20.08
CA ASN A 109 16.42 -3.72 20.72
C ASN A 109 17.09 -2.37 20.42
N GLY A 110 16.47 -1.57 19.58
CA GLY A 110 16.79 -0.18 19.36
C GLY A 110 17.59 0.08 18.10
N GLN A 111 17.68 1.36 17.77
CA GLN A 111 18.26 1.87 16.56
C GLN A 111 19.12 3.08 16.85
N PHE A 112 20.40 2.98 16.54
CA PHE A 112 21.34 4.09 16.64
C PHE A 112 21.56 4.74 15.28
N SER A 113 21.73 6.05 15.28
CA SER A 113 22.25 6.80 14.14
C SER A 113 23.57 7.47 14.52
N PHE A 114 24.55 7.39 13.63
CA PHE A 114 25.86 8.03 13.76
C PHE A 114 26.17 8.81 12.48
N SER A 115 26.55 10.06 12.66
CA SER A 115 26.91 10.99 11.60
C SER A 115 28.27 11.62 11.85
N ASP A 116 28.85 12.22 10.81
CA ASP A 116 30.16 12.88 10.91
C ASP A 116 30.11 14.13 11.81
N THR A 117 28.95 14.76 11.94
CA THR A 117 28.76 16.04 12.63
C THR A 117 27.60 15.96 13.64
N ARG A 118 27.82 16.33 14.90
CA ARG A 118 26.82 16.23 15.98
C ARG A 118 26.29 17.59 16.47
N SER A 119 25.94 18.52 15.57
CA SER A 119 25.27 19.82 15.89
C SER A 119 25.64 20.51 17.21
N GLY A 120 26.93 20.78 17.46
CA GLY A 120 27.39 21.46 18.69
C GLY A 120 27.62 20.54 19.89
N ASN A 121 27.40 19.23 19.75
CA ASN A 121 27.78 18.21 20.71
C ASN A 121 29.17 17.64 20.38
N PRO A 122 29.85 17.01 21.36
CA PRO A 122 31.15 16.38 21.14
C PRO A 122 31.11 15.40 19.95
N THR A 123 32.07 15.49 19.04
CA THR A 123 32.18 14.60 17.87
C THR A 123 33.65 14.31 17.61
N SER A 124 33.95 13.13 17.07
CA SER A 124 35.26 12.82 16.51
C SER A 124 35.47 13.44 15.11
N GLY A 125 34.44 14.05 14.52
CA GLY A 125 34.45 14.55 13.15
C GLY A 125 34.23 13.49 12.07
N ALA A 126 33.91 12.25 12.46
CA ALA A 126 33.61 11.14 11.55
C ALA A 126 32.65 10.15 12.22
N ALA A 127 31.64 9.64 11.51
CA ALA A 127 30.61 8.76 12.05
C ALA A 127 31.20 7.49 12.67
N ILE A 128 32.22 6.90 12.03
CA ILE A 128 32.90 5.70 12.54
C ILE A 128 33.69 5.98 13.83
N GLY A 129 34.28 7.17 13.95
CA GLY A 129 34.96 7.58 15.18
C GLY A 129 33.96 7.84 16.31
N ASN A 130 32.80 8.40 15.98
CA ASN A 130 31.69 8.56 16.92
C ASN A 130 31.19 7.20 17.43
N ILE A 131 31.11 6.17 16.58
CA ILE A 131 30.81 4.80 17.02
C ILE A 131 31.86 4.30 18.01
N ALA A 132 33.15 4.45 17.72
CA ALA A 132 34.23 4.02 18.59
C ALA A 132 34.21 4.71 19.97
N LEU A 133 33.71 5.95 20.02
CA LEU A 133 33.52 6.72 21.25
C LEU A 133 32.14 6.51 21.90
N GLY A 134 31.26 5.71 21.29
CA GLY A 134 29.88 5.50 21.75
C GLY A 134 28.96 6.72 21.58
N LEU A 135 29.31 7.68 20.74
CA LEU A 135 28.64 8.98 20.59
C LEU A 135 27.55 8.98 19.52
N PHE A 136 26.33 8.55 19.84
CA PHE A 136 25.22 8.49 18.87
C PHE A 136 24.50 9.83 18.66
N ASP A 137 23.96 10.08 17.48
CA ASP A 137 23.08 11.23 17.18
C ASP A 137 21.66 11.00 17.66
N THR A 138 21.11 9.84 17.35
CA THR A 138 19.79 9.41 17.83
C THR A 138 19.84 7.96 18.28
N TYR A 139 19.06 7.66 19.32
CA TYR A 139 18.70 6.32 19.74
C TYR A 139 17.17 6.23 19.84
N SER A 140 16.59 5.25 19.18
CA SER A 140 15.15 4.95 19.27
C SER A 140 14.96 3.51 19.71
N GLU A 141 14.01 3.25 20.61
CA GLU A 141 13.73 1.92 21.13
C GLU A 141 12.22 1.69 21.23
N LEU A 142 11.76 0.49 20.90
CA LEU A 142 10.39 0.05 21.17
C LEU A 142 10.34 -0.81 22.42
N GLY A 143 9.32 -0.61 23.25
CA GLY A 143 9.00 -1.49 24.36
C GLY A 143 8.32 -2.78 23.89
N GLN A 144 7.32 -3.21 24.65
CA GLN A 144 6.50 -4.37 24.28
C GLN A 144 5.79 -4.12 22.95
N ARG A 145 5.77 -5.15 22.09
CA ARG A 145 4.99 -5.11 20.84
C ARG A 145 3.52 -5.38 21.14
N ALA A 146 2.63 -4.66 20.45
CA ALA A 146 1.20 -4.91 20.57
C ALA A 146 0.81 -6.24 19.91
N TYR A 147 -0.17 -6.93 20.52
CA TYR A 147 -0.82 -8.09 19.93
C TYR A 147 -2.33 -7.84 19.88
N THR A 148 -2.86 -7.62 18.68
CA THR A 148 -4.22 -7.12 18.46
C THR A 148 -5.08 -8.16 17.77
N ILE A 149 -6.27 -8.44 18.32
CA ILE A 149 -7.16 -9.46 17.76
C ILE A 149 -8.30 -8.77 17.01
N PHE A 150 -8.19 -8.62 15.69
CA PHE A 150 -9.20 -7.95 14.87
C PHE A 150 -10.29 -8.90 14.40
N ARG A 151 -11.55 -8.49 14.50
CA ARG A 151 -12.68 -9.23 13.91
C ARG A 151 -13.66 -8.30 13.21
N GLY A 152 -14.10 -8.72 12.03
CA GLY A 152 -15.11 -8.06 11.20
C GLY A 152 -16.13 -9.07 10.69
N SER A 153 -17.13 -8.59 9.97
CA SER A 153 -18.14 -9.47 9.35
C SER A 153 -18.65 -8.89 8.04
N MET A 154 -19.15 -9.76 7.17
CA MET A 154 -19.79 -9.36 5.92
C MET A 154 -21.12 -10.11 5.76
N TYR A 155 -22.13 -9.41 5.29
CA TYR A 155 -23.42 -9.98 4.93
C TYR A 155 -23.68 -9.69 3.47
N GLU A 156 -24.01 -10.71 2.69
CA GLU A 156 -24.41 -10.55 1.30
C GLU A 156 -25.74 -11.26 1.03
N ALA A 157 -26.55 -10.67 0.16
CA ALA A 157 -27.71 -11.30 -0.44
C ALA A 157 -27.73 -11.00 -1.94
N PHE A 158 -28.14 -11.95 -2.76
CA PHE A 158 -28.22 -11.75 -4.20
C PHE A 158 -29.42 -12.45 -4.83
N ALA A 159 -29.86 -11.89 -5.96
CA ALA A 159 -30.83 -12.49 -6.87
C ALA A 159 -30.39 -12.20 -8.31
N GLN A 160 -30.45 -13.22 -9.16
CA GLN A 160 -30.09 -13.11 -10.57
C GLN A 160 -30.94 -14.05 -11.42
N ASP A 161 -31.09 -13.71 -12.68
CA ASP A 161 -31.80 -14.49 -13.68
C ASP A 161 -30.97 -14.60 -14.96
N ALA A 162 -30.88 -15.82 -15.48
CA ALA A 162 -30.39 -16.12 -16.82
C ALA A 162 -31.58 -16.47 -17.70
N TRP A 163 -31.97 -15.53 -18.54
CA TRP A 163 -33.17 -15.60 -19.37
C TRP A 163 -32.83 -15.89 -20.83
N LYS A 164 -33.31 -17.04 -21.32
CA LYS A 164 -33.28 -17.41 -22.73
C LYS A 164 -34.47 -16.79 -23.46
N VAL A 165 -34.38 -15.52 -23.83
CA VAL A 165 -35.45 -14.77 -24.51
C VAL A 165 -35.86 -15.47 -25.81
N THR A 166 -34.87 -15.88 -26.61
CA THR A 166 -35.03 -16.66 -27.84
C THR A 166 -33.86 -17.63 -27.97
N PRO A 167 -33.85 -18.58 -28.94
CA PRO A 167 -32.68 -19.40 -29.20
C PRO A 167 -31.39 -18.62 -29.54
N LYS A 168 -31.53 -17.36 -29.99
CA LYS A 168 -30.40 -16.48 -30.36
C LYS A 168 -30.08 -15.42 -29.31
N LEU A 169 -30.96 -15.12 -28.37
CA LEU A 169 -30.82 -14.02 -27.42
C LEU A 169 -30.92 -14.53 -25.98
N ASN A 170 -29.84 -14.33 -25.23
CA ASN A 170 -29.75 -14.61 -23.81
C ASN A 170 -29.49 -13.29 -23.07
N ILE A 171 -30.27 -13.02 -22.03
CA ILE A 171 -30.11 -11.86 -21.15
C ILE A 171 -29.80 -12.38 -19.75
N TYR A 172 -28.82 -11.74 -19.11
CA TYR A 172 -28.42 -12.01 -17.74
C TYR A 172 -28.59 -10.72 -16.95
N TYR A 173 -29.27 -10.78 -15.82
CA TYR A 173 -29.38 -9.63 -14.93
C TYR A 173 -29.47 -10.07 -13.48
N GLY A 174 -28.97 -9.23 -12.59
CA GLY A 174 -29.00 -9.53 -11.17
C GLY A 174 -28.53 -8.38 -10.31
N LEU A 175 -28.78 -8.54 -9.02
CA LEU A 175 -28.44 -7.60 -7.98
C LEU A 175 -27.76 -8.35 -6.83
N ARG A 176 -26.73 -7.75 -6.26
CA ARG A 176 -26.19 -8.16 -4.96
C ARG A 176 -26.25 -6.97 -4.01
N TYR A 177 -26.62 -7.23 -2.76
CA TYR A 177 -26.53 -6.28 -1.66
C TYR A 177 -25.46 -6.78 -0.69
N THR A 178 -24.54 -5.90 -0.34
CA THR A 178 -23.42 -6.20 0.57
C THR A 178 -23.48 -5.25 1.76
N VAL A 179 -23.18 -5.76 2.96
CA VAL A 179 -22.96 -4.97 4.17
C VAL A 179 -21.63 -5.42 4.77
N ASN A 180 -20.64 -4.52 4.76
CA ASN A 180 -19.35 -4.76 5.38
C ASN A 180 -19.32 -4.10 6.76
N VAL A 181 -19.17 -4.92 7.79
CA VAL A 181 -18.93 -4.48 9.17
C VAL A 181 -17.42 -4.39 9.39
N PRO A 182 -16.87 -3.18 9.63
CA PRO A 182 -15.44 -2.99 9.76
C PRO A 182 -14.83 -3.77 10.93
N TYR A 183 -13.52 -3.96 10.89
CA TYR A 183 -12.81 -4.65 11.96
C TYR A 183 -12.91 -3.90 13.29
N SER A 184 -12.80 -4.66 14.37
CA SER A 184 -12.64 -4.13 15.73
C SER A 184 -11.73 -5.06 16.53
N ALA A 185 -10.92 -4.49 17.41
CA ALA A 185 -10.09 -5.25 18.32
C ALA A 185 -10.93 -5.88 19.44
N LEU A 186 -10.90 -7.21 19.58
CA LEU A 186 -11.63 -7.94 20.61
C LEU A 186 -11.21 -7.54 22.03
N TRP A 187 -9.95 -7.17 22.22
CA TRP A 187 -9.42 -6.69 23.51
C TRP A 187 -9.40 -5.16 23.63
N ARG A 188 -9.89 -4.43 22.62
CA ARG A 188 -9.90 -2.95 22.57
C ARG A 188 -8.52 -2.29 22.56
N ASN A 189 -7.45 -3.04 22.31
CA ASN A 189 -6.11 -2.49 22.12
C ASN A 189 -5.88 -1.98 20.70
N GLN A 190 -6.78 -1.13 20.22
CA GLN A 190 -6.64 -0.36 18.98
C GLN A 190 -6.95 1.11 19.30
N ILE A 191 -6.24 2.04 18.69
CA ILE A 191 -6.45 3.47 18.93
C ILE A 191 -6.27 4.27 17.64
N VAL A 192 -7.20 5.19 17.41
CA VAL A 192 -7.24 6.08 16.24
C VAL A 192 -7.04 7.53 16.67
N PHE A 193 -6.63 8.39 15.73
CA PHE A 193 -6.74 9.83 15.90
C PHE A 193 -8.04 10.31 15.26
N ASP A 194 -8.85 11.07 16.02
CA ASP A 194 -10.07 11.71 15.52
C ASP A 194 -10.00 13.22 15.84
N PRO A 195 -9.86 14.09 14.80
CA PRO A 195 -9.79 15.54 14.96
C PRO A 195 -10.92 16.13 15.83
N LYS A 196 -12.10 15.51 15.87
CA LYS A 196 -13.23 15.96 16.68
C LYS A 196 -12.92 15.99 18.18
N PHE A 197 -12.04 15.11 18.64
CA PHE A 197 -11.66 15.01 20.05
C PHE A 197 -10.35 15.73 20.37
N TYR A 198 -9.76 16.41 19.38
CA TYR A 198 -8.61 17.27 19.61
C TYR A 198 -9.08 18.63 20.14
N ASP A 199 -8.60 18.99 21.33
CA ASP A 199 -8.89 20.26 21.98
C ASP A 199 -7.62 21.12 22.03
N PRO A 200 -7.50 22.19 21.23
CA PRO A 200 -6.30 23.03 21.20
C PRO A 200 -5.90 23.60 22.57
N SER A 201 -6.85 23.76 23.50
CA SER A 201 -6.55 24.25 24.86
C SER A 201 -5.83 23.21 25.73
N LYS A 202 -5.91 21.93 25.35
CA LYS A 202 -5.23 20.81 25.99
C LYS A 202 -4.01 20.33 25.21
N ALA A 203 -3.63 21.01 24.13
CA ALA A 203 -2.44 20.68 23.39
C ALA A 203 -1.20 20.72 24.29
N VAL A 204 -0.31 19.76 24.09
CA VAL A 204 1.04 19.82 24.68
C VAL A 204 1.83 20.95 24.04
N GLY A 205 2.74 21.58 24.80
CA GLY A 205 3.64 22.58 24.25
C GLY A 205 4.72 21.93 23.38
N VAL A 206 5.14 22.63 22.32
CA VAL A 206 6.24 22.22 21.44
C VAL A 206 7.26 23.35 21.41
N ASP A 207 8.53 23.05 21.70
CA ASP A 207 9.60 24.04 21.63
C ASP A 207 9.87 24.40 20.15
N PRO A 208 9.70 25.68 19.75
CA PRO A 208 9.88 26.10 18.37
C PRO A 208 11.32 25.96 17.85
N LYS A 209 12.33 25.83 18.73
CA LYS A 209 13.73 25.67 18.33
C LYS A 209 14.13 24.21 18.16
N THR A 210 13.60 23.33 18.99
CA THR A 210 14.01 21.92 19.03
C THR A 210 12.98 20.97 18.42
N GLY A 211 11.70 21.36 18.38
CA GLY A 211 10.59 20.49 17.97
C GLY A 211 10.18 19.48 19.05
N LEU A 212 10.81 19.53 20.23
CA LEU A 212 10.53 18.63 21.34
C LEU A 212 9.29 19.08 22.11
N ILE A 213 8.59 18.12 22.71
CA ILE A 213 7.48 18.41 23.63
C ILE A 213 8.03 19.03 24.92
N THR A 214 7.44 20.13 25.36
CA THR A 214 7.80 20.75 26.63
C THR A 214 7.13 19.97 27.77
N VAL A 215 7.95 19.43 28.68
CA VAL A 215 7.48 18.60 29.81
C VAL A 215 6.66 19.45 30.78
N GLY A 216 5.49 18.94 31.20
CA GLY A 216 4.69 19.54 32.27
C GLY A 216 3.41 20.28 31.84
N GLY A 217 2.95 20.15 30.59
CA GLY A 217 1.68 20.72 30.14
C GLY A 217 0.99 19.93 29.03
N GLY A 218 -0.36 19.95 29.03
CA GLY A 218 -1.21 19.37 27.98
C GLY A 218 -1.48 17.87 28.10
N ASP A 219 -2.43 17.40 27.29
CA ASP A 219 -2.79 16.00 27.10
C ASP A 219 -1.95 15.39 25.97
N ARG A 220 -1.07 14.44 26.31
CA ARG A 220 -0.19 13.74 25.37
C ARG A 220 -0.94 12.95 24.30
N TYR A 221 -2.16 12.51 24.60
CA TYR A 221 -3.01 11.71 23.71
C TYR A 221 -4.25 12.51 23.27
N ASN A 222 -4.15 13.84 23.25
CA ASN A 222 -5.22 14.74 22.80
C ASN A 222 -5.67 14.37 21.38
N GLY A 223 -6.97 14.16 21.15
CA GLY A 223 -7.49 13.66 19.88
C GLY A 223 -7.43 12.14 19.66
N MET A 224 -6.69 11.38 20.48
CA MET A 224 -6.67 9.91 20.35
C MET A 224 -7.94 9.28 20.94
N VAL A 225 -8.42 8.21 20.33
CA VAL A 225 -9.67 7.53 20.73
C VAL A 225 -9.49 6.03 20.68
N ILE A 226 -9.83 5.36 21.78
CA ILE A 226 -9.97 3.90 21.81
C ILE A 226 -11.43 3.58 21.46
N PRO A 227 -11.72 2.94 20.31
CA PRO A 227 -13.08 2.64 19.89
C PRO A 227 -13.78 1.64 20.84
N GLY A 228 -14.94 2.04 21.38
CA GLY A 228 -15.74 1.24 22.31
C GLY A 228 -16.06 1.97 23.63
N THR A 229 -16.62 1.23 24.58
CA THR A 229 -17.14 1.78 25.86
C THR A 229 -16.26 1.51 27.07
N GLY A 230 -15.20 0.70 26.90
CA GLY A 230 -14.33 0.26 27.99
C GLY A 230 -13.61 -1.04 27.70
N TRP A 231 -12.69 -1.43 28.59
CA TRP A 231 -11.94 -2.68 28.50
C TRP A 231 -12.85 -3.90 28.77
N PRO A 232 -12.91 -4.89 27.87
CA PRO A 232 -13.57 -6.16 28.16
C PRO A 232 -12.78 -6.94 29.20
N SER A 233 -13.45 -7.81 29.96
CA SER A 233 -12.80 -8.65 30.96
C SER A 233 -11.69 -9.54 30.38
N SER A 234 -11.84 -9.96 29.12
CA SER A 234 -10.85 -10.75 28.38
C SER A 234 -9.53 -10.02 28.10
N ALA A 235 -9.50 -8.68 28.18
CA ALA A 235 -8.31 -7.86 27.97
C ALA A 235 -7.50 -7.64 29.26
N LYS A 236 -8.14 -7.72 30.43
CA LYS A 236 -7.48 -7.47 31.72
C LYS A 236 -6.34 -8.48 31.94
N GLY A 237 -5.16 -7.97 32.31
CA GLY A 237 -3.95 -8.78 32.48
C GLY A 237 -3.25 -9.23 31.19
N ARG A 238 -3.76 -8.88 29.99
CA ARG A 238 -3.08 -9.17 28.71
C ARG A 238 -2.03 -8.12 28.36
N PHE A 239 -2.33 -6.86 28.67
CA PHE A 239 -1.42 -5.73 28.51
C PHE A 239 -1.66 -4.70 29.64
N PRO A 240 -0.65 -3.90 30.01
CA PRO A 240 -0.71 -2.97 31.13
C PRO A 240 -1.85 -1.95 31.04
N GLU A 241 -2.10 -1.43 29.84
CA GLU A 241 -3.06 -0.35 29.59
C GLU A 241 -4.50 -0.77 29.91
N ALA A 242 -4.84 -2.04 29.68
CA ALA A 242 -6.15 -2.57 30.06
C ALA A 242 -6.36 -2.58 31.57
N THR A 243 -5.31 -2.61 32.39
CA THR A 243 -5.41 -2.84 33.83
C THR A 243 -5.15 -1.59 34.66
N SER A 244 -4.36 -0.63 34.14
CA SER A 244 -3.93 0.55 34.90
C SER A 244 -5.03 1.57 35.18
N GLY A 245 -6.09 1.61 34.36
CA GLY A 245 -7.15 2.64 34.42
C GLY A 245 -6.71 4.02 33.89
N GLN A 246 -5.41 4.22 33.63
CA GLN A 246 -4.84 5.48 33.18
C GLN A 246 -5.39 5.96 31.84
N PHE A 247 -5.77 5.03 30.97
CA PHE A 247 -6.17 5.30 29.59
C PHE A 247 -7.68 5.23 29.36
N ASP A 248 -8.47 5.03 30.42
CA ASP A 248 -9.92 4.82 30.32
C ASP A 248 -10.66 6.05 29.74
N TYR A 249 -10.12 7.25 29.93
CA TYR A 249 -10.70 8.48 29.36
C TYR A 249 -10.67 8.51 27.82
N LEU A 250 -9.79 7.71 27.19
CA LEU A 250 -9.66 7.62 25.72
C LEU A 250 -10.83 6.85 25.07
N PHE A 251 -11.68 6.16 25.83
CA PHE A 251 -12.96 5.61 25.32
C PHE A 251 -14.01 6.70 25.05
N ARG A 252 -13.74 7.95 25.44
CA ARG A 252 -14.61 9.12 25.20
C ARG A 252 -16.06 8.87 25.64
N GLY A 253 -16.24 8.19 26.77
CA GLY A 253 -17.56 7.85 27.32
C GLY A 253 -18.40 6.91 26.46
N GLY A 254 -17.78 6.16 25.53
CA GLY A 254 -18.51 5.28 24.61
C GLY A 254 -19.13 6.00 23.41
N ALA A 255 -18.77 7.26 23.17
CA ALA A 255 -19.30 8.05 22.06
C ALA A 255 -18.87 7.54 20.67
N VAL A 256 -17.85 6.68 20.62
CA VAL A 256 -17.32 6.10 19.38
C VAL A 256 -17.62 4.62 19.33
N SER A 257 -18.12 4.18 18.17
CA SER A 257 -18.41 2.79 17.86
C SER A 257 -17.22 1.88 18.22
N PRO A 258 -17.46 0.63 18.64
CA PRO A 258 -16.46 -0.43 18.68
C PRO A 258 -15.55 -0.58 17.45
N HIS A 259 -16.08 -0.20 16.28
CA HIS A 259 -15.40 -0.26 14.99
C HIS A 259 -14.69 1.06 14.73
N TYR A 260 -13.49 1.01 14.15
CA TYR A 260 -12.71 2.22 13.87
C TYR A 260 -13.18 2.98 12.61
N SER A 261 -14.11 2.41 11.84
CA SER A 261 -14.85 3.12 10.78
C SER A 261 -16.33 2.77 10.85
N ASP A 262 -17.15 3.57 10.16
CA ASP A 262 -18.59 3.39 10.09
C ASP A 262 -18.96 2.15 9.25
N VAL A 263 -20.00 1.44 9.69
CA VAL A 263 -20.58 0.32 8.93
C VAL A 263 -21.16 0.86 7.63
N GLN A 264 -20.74 0.26 6.51
CA GLN A 264 -21.17 0.68 5.19
C GLN A 264 -22.46 -0.07 4.82
N TYR A 265 -23.54 0.68 4.69
CA TYR A 265 -24.84 0.21 4.22
C TYR A 265 -25.12 0.78 2.82
N GLY A 266 -25.92 0.07 2.03
CA GLY A 266 -26.35 0.57 0.71
C GLY A 266 -25.46 0.17 -0.45
N ASP A 267 -24.53 -0.76 -0.23
CA ASP A 267 -23.66 -1.30 -1.28
C ASP A 267 -24.44 -2.27 -2.19
N ILE A 268 -25.12 -1.68 -3.17
CA ILE A 268 -25.90 -2.37 -4.19
C ILE A 268 -25.05 -2.55 -5.45
N ALA A 269 -24.82 -3.81 -5.83
CA ALA A 269 -24.01 -4.23 -6.97
C ALA A 269 -24.88 -4.82 -8.10
N PRO A 270 -25.43 -3.98 -9.01
CA PRO A 270 -26.17 -4.46 -10.17
C PRO A 270 -25.22 -5.07 -11.21
N ARG A 271 -25.72 -6.06 -11.95
CA ARG A 271 -25.02 -6.72 -13.06
C ARG A 271 -26.00 -6.98 -14.19
N VAL A 272 -25.57 -6.72 -15.41
CA VAL A 272 -26.33 -7.00 -16.63
C VAL A 272 -25.41 -7.55 -17.71
N GLY A 273 -25.91 -8.46 -18.52
CA GLY A 273 -25.21 -9.06 -19.64
C GLY A 273 -26.17 -9.48 -20.74
N VAL A 274 -25.69 -9.47 -21.97
CA VAL A 274 -26.39 -9.90 -23.17
C VAL A 274 -25.46 -10.78 -23.99
N ALA A 275 -25.98 -11.88 -24.51
CA ALA A 275 -25.36 -12.66 -25.58
C ALA A 275 -26.34 -12.82 -26.73
N TYR A 276 -25.94 -12.37 -27.92
CA TYR A 276 -26.75 -12.40 -29.11
C TYR A 276 -26.02 -13.12 -30.25
N GLN A 277 -26.62 -14.19 -30.75
CA GLN A 277 -26.16 -14.89 -31.94
C GLN A 277 -26.70 -14.17 -33.18
N PHE A 278 -25.83 -13.36 -33.81
CA PHE A 278 -26.16 -12.61 -35.01
C PHE A 278 -26.40 -13.55 -36.20
N ASP A 279 -25.47 -14.50 -36.39
CA ASP A 279 -25.54 -15.58 -37.38
C ASP A 279 -24.94 -16.89 -36.77
N PRO A 280 -25.02 -18.04 -37.45
CA PRO A 280 -24.49 -19.31 -36.90
C PRO A 280 -23.01 -19.29 -36.50
N LYS A 281 -22.22 -18.34 -37.02
CA LYS A 281 -20.78 -18.21 -36.84
C LYS A 281 -20.38 -17.00 -36.00
N THR A 282 -21.32 -16.12 -35.65
CA THR A 282 -21.03 -14.81 -35.05
C THR A 282 -21.88 -14.59 -33.81
N VAL A 283 -21.21 -14.31 -32.70
CA VAL A 283 -21.85 -13.99 -31.43
C VAL A 283 -21.34 -12.66 -30.92
N ILE A 284 -22.27 -11.80 -30.51
CA ILE A 284 -22.00 -10.53 -29.85
C ILE A 284 -22.32 -10.71 -28.37
N ARG A 285 -21.41 -10.28 -27.50
CA ARG A 285 -21.60 -10.25 -26.05
C ARG A 285 -21.33 -8.85 -25.53
N ALA A 286 -22.12 -8.43 -24.56
CA ALA A 286 -21.90 -7.19 -23.85
C ALA A 286 -22.32 -7.40 -22.40
N GLY A 287 -21.67 -6.71 -21.47
CA GLY A 287 -22.07 -6.75 -20.08
C GLY A 287 -21.42 -5.67 -19.26
N GLY A 288 -22.03 -5.39 -18.11
CA GLY A 288 -21.50 -4.44 -17.16
C GLY A 288 -22.04 -4.66 -15.76
N GLY A 289 -21.30 -4.19 -14.77
CA GLY A 289 -21.75 -4.28 -13.39
C GLY A 289 -20.82 -3.56 -12.42
N ARG A 290 -21.33 -3.42 -11.20
CA ARG A 290 -20.61 -2.87 -10.05
C ARG A 290 -20.15 -4.01 -9.14
N PHE A 291 -18.96 -3.86 -8.56
CA PHE A 291 -18.31 -4.87 -7.73
C PHE A 291 -17.66 -4.17 -6.54
N PHE A 292 -17.78 -4.73 -5.35
CA PHE A 292 -17.15 -4.22 -4.14
C PHE A 292 -16.05 -5.18 -3.69
N THR A 293 -15.04 -4.60 -3.07
CA THR A 293 -14.02 -5.35 -2.33
C THR A 293 -14.18 -5.03 -0.85
N ARG A 294 -14.24 -6.05 -0.02
CA ARG A 294 -14.01 -5.89 1.42
C ARG A 294 -12.50 -5.87 1.64
N LEU A 295 -11.98 -4.81 2.22
CA LEU A 295 -10.58 -4.74 2.62
C LEU A 295 -10.35 -5.64 3.84
N GLY A 296 -9.19 -6.31 3.89
CA GLY A 296 -8.68 -7.01 5.07
C GLY A 296 -8.26 -6.03 6.18
N VAL A 297 -7.59 -6.53 7.22
CA VAL A 297 -6.89 -5.64 8.14
C VAL A 297 -5.77 -4.95 7.36
N SER A 298 -5.65 -3.63 7.49
CA SER A 298 -4.70 -2.89 6.66
C SER A 298 -3.31 -2.93 7.25
N ASP A 299 -2.37 -3.59 6.57
CA ASP A 299 -0.92 -3.54 6.89
C ASP A 299 -0.29 -2.14 6.62
N SER A 300 -1.13 -1.11 6.45
CA SER A 300 -0.73 0.29 6.27
C SER A 300 -1.13 1.14 7.48
N VAL A 301 -1.99 0.61 8.36
CA VAL A 301 -2.55 1.28 9.54
C VAL A 301 -2.40 0.37 10.76
N PHE A 302 -1.37 0.63 11.55
CA PHE A 302 -1.04 -0.15 12.74
C PHE A 302 -1.75 0.42 13.97
N LEU A 303 -3.07 0.25 14.03
CA LEU A 303 -3.90 0.84 15.09
C LEU A 303 -3.59 0.29 16.48
N GLY A 304 -3.15 -0.97 16.59
CA GLY A 304 -2.60 -1.51 17.83
C GLY A 304 -1.14 -1.09 18.05
N GLY A 305 -0.42 -0.76 16.98
CA GLY A 305 0.95 -0.25 17.02
C GLY A 305 1.10 1.21 17.47
N ASN A 306 0.00 1.94 17.60
CA ASN A 306 -0.01 3.31 18.10
C ASN A 306 0.16 3.36 19.64
N PRO A 307 0.83 4.38 20.19
CA PRO A 307 0.83 4.64 21.62
C PRO A 307 -0.60 4.84 22.17
N PRO A 308 -0.92 4.34 23.38
CA PRO A 308 0.01 3.81 24.38
C PRO A 308 0.37 2.32 24.24
N PHE A 309 -0.26 1.56 23.36
CA PHE A 309 -0.14 0.09 23.34
C PHE A 309 1.25 -0.41 22.96
N GLN A 310 1.96 0.37 22.16
CA GLN A 310 3.34 0.10 21.80
C GLN A 310 4.20 1.33 22.13
N PRO A 311 4.82 1.35 23.33
CA PRO A 311 5.59 2.51 23.77
C PRO A 311 6.91 2.62 22.99
N THR A 312 7.27 3.85 22.66
CA THR A 312 8.55 4.22 22.04
C THR A 312 9.33 5.16 22.95
N ALA A 313 10.66 5.03 22.92
CA ALA A 313 11.58 5.95 23.57
C ALA A 313 12.55 6.49 22.53
N ASN A 314 12.91 7.76 22.67
CA ASN A 314 13.86 8.42 21.80
C ASN A 314 14.81 9.29 22.61
N VAL A 315 16.09 9.25 22.25
CA VAL A 315 17.14 10.03 22.86
C VAL A 315 18.00 10.63 21.76
N SER A 316 18.35 11.90 21.88
CA SER A 316 19.28 12.56 20.97
C SER A 316 20.59 12.84 21.67
N PHE A 317 21.69 12.75 20.93
CA PHE A 317 23.04 13.10 21.37
C PHE A 317 23.46 12.43 22.69
N GLY A 318 23.37 11.11 22.76
CA GLY A 318 23.73 10.35 23.96
C GLY A 318 25.01 9.54 23.83
N ASN A 319 25.18 8.63 24.79
CA ASN A 319 26.27 7.66 24.82
C ASN A 319 25.70 6.22 24.79
N VAL A 320 26.29 5.35 23.95
CA VAL A 320 25.87 3.96 23.77
C VAL A 320 25.90 3.18 25.09
N ASP A 321 26.83 3.45 26.01
CA ASP A 321 26.93 2.73 27.29
C ASP A 321 25.77 3.06 28.24
N ASN A 322 25.07 4.18 28.00
CA ASN A 322 23.89 4.58 28.75
C ASN A 322 22.87 5.29 27.84
N PRO A 323 22.15 4.56 26.96
CA PRO A 323 21.31 5.19 25.96
C PRO A 323 20.18 6.05 26.53
N GLY A 324 19.75 5.83 27.77
CA GLY A 324 18.72 6.63 28.46
C GLY A 324 19.22 7.84 29.25
N GLY A 325 20.54 8.06 29.34
CA GLY A 325 21.18 8.88 30.39
C GLY A 325 20.99 10.41 30.33
N THR A 326 20.68 10.99 29.17
CA THR A 326 20.68 12.46 28.98
C THR A 326 19.31 13.14 29.14
N ALA A 327 18.33 12.43 29.71
CA ALA A 327 16.88 12.66 29.63
C ALA A 327 16.29 12.19 28.29
N THR A 328 15.22 11.40 28.37
CA THR A 328 14.46 10.95 27.20
C THR A 328 13.79 12.15 26.55
N ASN A 329 14.05 12.36 25.26
CA ASN A 329 13.35 13.36 24.49
C ASN A 329 11.89 12.94 24.34
N VAL A 330 10.98 13.76 24.85
CA VAL A 330 9.56 13.58 24.54
C VAL A 330 9.35 14.15 23.15
N LEU A 331 9.41 13.29 22.14
CA LEU A 331 9.17 13.68 20.74
C LEU A 331 7.68 13.77 20.46
N PRO A 332 7.22 14.56 19.49
CA PRO A 332 5.85 14.45 18.98
C PRO A 332 5.52 13.01 18.54
N LEU A 333 4.28 12.56 18.77
CA LEU A 333 3.85 11.20 18.38
C LEU A 333 3.74 11.10 16.86
N THR A 334 4.21 9.99 16.29
CA THR A 334 3.84 9.57 14.94
C THR A 334 2.76 8.51 15.08
N VAL A 335 1.60 8.74 14.47
CA VAL A 335 0.47 7.80 14.55
C VAL A 335 -0.10 7.53 13.17
N THR A 336 -0.61 6.32 12.98
CA THR A 336 -1.44 5.97 11.83
C THR A 336 -2.90 5.98 12.23
N THR A 337 -3.80 6.38 11.35
CA THR A 337 -5.24 6.38 11.62
C THR A 337 -6.00 6.04 10.36
N GLN A 338 -7.27 5.71 10.51
CA GLN A 338 -8.16 5.46 9.39
C GLN A 338 -9.33 6.44 9.45
N SER A 339 -9.72 6.97 8.31
CA SER A 339 -10.92 7.79 8.17
C SER A 339 -12.13 7.03 8.70
N LYS A 340 -13.02 7.74 9.41
CA LYS A 340 -14.25 7.12 9.90
C LYS A 340 -15.21 6.74 8.76
N ALA A 341 -15.21 7.52 7.68
CA ALA A 341 -16.10 7.32 6.54
C ALA A 341 -15.72 6.11 5.67
N PHE A 342 -14.46 5.66 5.73
CA PHE A 342 -13.80 4.60 4.95
C PHE A 342 -14.72 3.74 4.08
N LYS A 343 -15.08 4.27 2.90
CA LYS A 343 -16.01 3.63 1.97
C LYS A 343 -15.41 2.36 1.40
N ASN A 344 -16.21 1.32 1.14
CA ASN A 344 -15.68 0.11 0.51
C ASN A 344 -15.16 0.43 -0.91
N PRO A 345 -13.95 0.01 -1.28
CA PRO A 345 -13.48 0.13 -2.65
C PRO A 345 -14.41 -0.58 -3.62
N GLU A 346 -14.66 0.05 -4.76
CA GLU A 346 -15.54 -0.49 -5.77
C GLU A 346 -14.95 -0.37 -7.18
N ALA A 347 -15.45 -1.23 -8.07
CA ALA A 347 -15.15 -1.20 -9.48
C ALA A 347 -16.43 -1.33 -10.31
N TRP A 348 -16.57 -0.46 -11.31
CA TRP A 348 -17.50 -0.64 -12.40
C TRP A 348 -16.75 -1.26 -13.57
N ASN A 349 -17.16 -2.45 -13.99
CA ASN A 349 -16.57 -3.13 -15.14
C ASN A 349 -17.59 -3.20 -16.26
N TRP A 350 -17.15 -2.99 -17.50
CA TRP A 350 -17.97 -3.21 -18.69
C TRP A 350 -17.15 -3.79 -19.83
N ASN A 351 -17.79 -4.56 -20.69
CA ASN A 351 -17.18 -5.13 -21.87
C ASN A 351 -18.15 -5.20 -23.03
N PHE A 352 -17.58 -5.21 -24.23
CA PHE A 352 -18.25 -5.50 -25.49
C PHE A 352 -17.34 -6.38 -26.32
N THR A 353 -17.85 -7.51 -26.80
CA THR A 353 -17.07 -8.52 -27.51
C THR A 353 -17.83 -9.02 -28.72
N VAL A 354 -17.14 -9.15 -29.84
CA VAL A 354 -17.63 -9.83 -31.05
C VAL A 354 -16.72 -11.02 -31.32
N GLU A 355 -17.32 -12.20 -31.38
CA GLU A 355 -16.64 -13.44 -31.74
C GLU A 355 -17.16 -13.97 -33.06
N ARG A 356 -16.24 -14.42 -33.91
CA ARG A 356 -16.58 -15.02 -35.20
C ARG A 356 -15.74 -16.25 -35.49
N GLU A 357 -16.41 -17.34 -35.86
CA GLU A 357 -15.78 -18.48 -36.51
C GLU A 357 -15.33 -18.09 -37.92
N LEU A 358 -14.04 -18.28 -38.19
CA LEU A 358 -13.39 -18.05 -39.45
C LEU A 358 -13.11 -19.40 -40.15
N PRO A 359 -12.83 -19.39 -41.47
CA PRO A 359 -12.36 -20.59 -42.16
C PRO A 359 -11.11 -21.20 -41.51
N PHE A 360 -10.81 -22.44 -41.89
CA PHE A 360 -9.65 -23.18 -41.39
C PHE A 360 -9.67 -23.32 -39.86
N SER A 361 -10.77 -23.78 -39.28
CA SER A 361 -10.86 -24.10 -37.84
C SER A 361 -10.42 -22.97 -36.89
N SER A 362 -10.63 -21.71 -37.30
CA SER A 362 -10.14 -20.54 -36.60
C SER A 362 -11.27 -19.74 -35.97
N VAL A 363 -11.01 -19.09 -34.83
CA VAL A 363 -11.97 -18.20 -34.16
C VAL A 363 -11.25 -16.90 -33.83
N VAL A 364 -11.87 -15.78 -34.21
CA VAL A 364 -11.41 -14.44 -33.83
C VAL A 364 -12.36 -13.84 -32.81
N SER A 365 -11.81 -13.18 -31.79
CA SER A 365 -12.52 -12.42 -30.78
C SER A 365 -11.95 -11.02 -30.72
N VAL A 366 -12.80 -10.01 -30.83
CA VAL A 366 -12.45 -8.59 -30.68
C VAL A 366 -13.26 -8.04 -29.54
N ALA A 367 -12.58 -7.48 -28.53
CA ALA A 367 -13.22 -6.95 -27.34
C ALA A 367 -12.73 -5.54 -26.99
N TYR A 368 -13.65 -4.75 -26.45
CA TYR A 368 -13.35 -3.58 -25.65
C TYR A 368 -13.70 -3.89 -24.19
N VAL A 369 -12.79 -3.57 -23.28
CA VAL A 369 -12.96 -3.75 -21.84
C VAL A 369 -12.66 -2.44 -21.14
N GLY A 370 -13.58 -1.99 -20.28
CA GLY A 370 -13.41 -0.81 -19.45
C GLY A 370 -13.62 -1.13 -17.98
N ARG A 371 -12.89 -0.42 -17.13
CA ARG A 371 -13.01 -0.50 -15.68
C ARG A 371 -12.80 0.88 -15.06
N LEU A 372 -13.73 1.30 -14.19
CA LEU A 372 -13.61 2.48 -13.36
C LEU A 372 -13.50 2.02 -11.90
N GLY A 373 -12.37 2.28 -11.26
CA GLY A 373 -12.18 2.10 -9.82
C GLY A 373 -12.56 3.36 -9.07
N LEU A 374 -13.35 3.22 -8.02
CA LEU A 374 -13.76 4.29 -7.11
C LEU A 374 -13.49 3.86 -5.67
N HIS A 375 -13.34 4.84 -4.80
CA HIS A 375 -13.08 4.62 -3.37
C HIS A 375 -11.84 3.76 -3.12
N LEU A 376 -10.80 3.95 -3.93
CA LEU A 376 -9.52 3.27 -3.74
C LEU A 376 -8.77 3.89 -2.56
N GLN A 377 -7.94 3.10 -1.90
CA GLN A 377 -7.17 3.55 -0.74
C GLN A 377 -6.13 4.61 -1.12
N ARG A 378 -5.99 5.64 -0.27
CA ARG A 378 -5.01 6.70 -0.38
C ARG A 378 -4.60 7.17 1.01
N GLU A 379 -3.35 7.57 1.17
CA GLU A 379 -2.83 8.07 2.45
C GLU A 379 -2.40 9.53 2.36
N ALA A 380 -2.51 10.24 3.48
CA ALA A 380 -2.08 11.63 3.63
C ALA A 380 -1.62 11.89 5.07
N ASP A 381 -0.70 12.84 5.27
CA ASP A 381 -0.41 13.37 6.61
C ASP A 381 -1.40 14.50 6.90
N ILE A 382 -2.43 14.22 7.70
CA ILE A 382 -3.45 15.23 8.07
C ILE A 382 -2.90 16.27 9.06
N ASN A 383 -1.66 16.08 9.53
CA ASN A 383 -0.94 17.02 10.38
C ASN A 383 0.14 17.80 9.63
N GLN A 384 0.16 17.74 8.29
CA GLN A 384 1.06 18.53 7.46
C GLN A 384 0.77 20.04 7.65
N PRO A 385 1.76 20.90 7.93
CA PRO A 385 1.58 22.35 7.89
C PRO A 385 1.47 22.84 6.44
N THR A 386 0.81 23.99 6.21
CA THR A 386 0.80 24.59 4.86
C THR A 386 2.13 25.28 4.54
N THR A 387 2.47 25.38 3.26
CA THR A 387 3.66 26.12 2.80
C THR A 387 3.66 27.57 3.26
N ASP A 388 2.49 28.21 3.32
CA ASP A 388 2.32 29.59 3.77
C ASP A 388 2.66 29.75 5.26
N VAL A 389 2.23 28.80 6.11
CA VAL A 389 2.56 28.80 7.54
C VAL A 389 4.06 28.64 7.75
N VAL A 390 4.69 27.72 7.00
CA VAL A 390 6.15 27.52 7.08
C VAL A 390 6.90 28.76 6.62
N ALA A 391 6.49 29.36 5.49
CA ALA A 391 7.12 30.56 4.95
C ALA A 391 7.01 31.77 5.90
N ALA A 392 5.89 31.90 6.62
CA ALA A 392 5.67 32.96 7.59
C ALA A 392 6.49 32.82 8.89
N ASN A 393 7.07 31.64 9.16
CA ASN A 393 7.75 31.33 10.44
C ASN A 393 9.18 30.82 10.23
N PRO A 394 10.09 31.65 9.67
CA PRO A 394 11.46 31.22 9.39
C PRO A 394 12.21 30.86 10.67
N GLY A 395 12.87 29.69 10.67
CA GLY A 395 13.68 29.20 11.80
C GLY A 395 12.90 28.46 12.88
N VAL A 396 11.56 28.39 12.79
CA VAL A 396 10.73 27.56 13.65
C VAL A 396 10.72 26.11 13.14
N ARG A 397 10.85 25.14 14.05
CA ARG A 397 10.77 23.70 13.74
C ARG A 397 9.35 23.31 13.33
N LEU A 398 9.25 22.42 12.34
CA LEU A 398 7.98 22.03 11.73
C LEU A 398 6.95 21.54 12.74
N ASP A 399 7.36 20.72 13.71
CA ASP A 399 6.45 20.17 14.71
C ASP A 399 5.74 21.23 15.58
N ALA A 400 6.30 22.45 15.68
CA ALA A 400 5.68 23.58 16.36
C ALA A 400 4.71 24.38 15.45
N LEU A 401 4.67 24.07 14.16
CA LEU A 401 3.81 24.71 13.15
C LEU A 401 2.65 23.82 12.70
N ARG A 402 2.60 22.58 13.18
CA ARG A 402 1.60 21.59 12.75
C ARG A 402 0.21 21.91 13.31
N PRO A 403 -0.87 21.62 12.57
CA PRO A 403 -2.25 21.87 13.02
C PRO A 403 -2.60 21.19 14.36
N TYR A 404 -2.11 19.97 14.58
CA TYR A 404 -2.27 19.18 15.79
C TYR A 404 -0.94 19.08 16.52
N LEU A 405 -0.68 20.05 17.40
CA LEU A 405 0.49 20.04 18.29
C LEU A 405 0.51 18.80 19.17
N GLY A 406 1.71 18.24 19.36
CA GLY A 406 1.93 16.98 20.06
C GLY A 406 2.18 15.79 19.14
N TYR A 407 1.92 15.95 17.85
CA TYR A 407 2.11 14.94 16.81
C TYR A 407 3.13 15.42 15.78
N ASN A 408 3.96 14.50 15.29
CA ASN A 408 4.79 14.71 14.12
C ASN A 408 3.87 14.51 12.91
N SER A 409 3.74 13.29 12.39
CA SER A 409 2.71 13.00 11.39
C SER A 409 1.53 12.24 11.97
N ILE A 410 0.36 12.49 11.37
CA ILE A 410 -0.85 11.72 11.56
C ILE A 410 -1.20 11.18 10.18
N ARG A 411 -0.72 9.98 9.89
CA ARG A 411 -0.94 9.35 8.59
C ARG A 411 -2.32 8.74 8.58
N GLU A 412 -3.24 9.42 7.90
CA GLU A 412 -4.60 8.94 7.72
C GLU A 412 -4.71 8.19 6.41
N THR A 413 -5.33 7.01 6.49
CA THR A 413 -5.78 6.26 5.33
C THR A 413 -7.26 6.53 5.06
N ASP A 414 -7.59 6.88 3.82
CA ASP A 414 -8.96 7.09 3.35
C ASP A 414 -9.22 6.46 1.97
N ASN A 415 -10.49 6.18 1.67
CA ASN A 415 -10.92 5.53 0.42
C ASN A 415 -11.52 6.54 -0.56
N ILE A 416 -10.63 7.36 -1.12
CA ILE A 416 -10.95 8.51 -2.00
C ILE A 416 -10.17 8.49 -3.33
N GLY A 417 -9.30 7.51 -3.51
CA GLY A 417 -8.58 7.25 -4.76
C GLY A 417 -9.49 6.76 -5.88
N ARG A 418 -9.02 6.90 -7.13
CA ARG A 418 -9.77 6.56 -8.34
C ARG A 418 -8.84 6.00 -9.40
N SER A 419 -9.35 5.11 -10.24
CA SER A 419 -8.64 4.59 -11.42
C SER A 419 -9.55 4.42 -12.62
N LEU A 420 -8.99 4.44 -13.81
CA LEU A 420 -9.68 4.21 -15.08
C LEU A 420 -8.80 3.35 -15.99
N TYR A 421 -9.34 2.23 -16.41
CA TYR A 421 -8.72 1.31 -17.36
C TYR A 421 -9.58 1.17 -18.60
N ASN A 422 -8.95 1.22 -19.77
CA ASN A 422 -9.57 0.96 -21.06
C ASN A 422 -8.65 0.07 -21.88
N SER A 423 -9.19 -0.97 -22.50
CA SER A 423 -8.41 -1.81 -23.41
C SER A 423 -9.18 -2.25 -24.64
N PHE A 424 -8.47 -2.31 -25.75
CA PHE A 424 -8.79 -3.11 -26.91
C PHE A 424 -8.07 -4.45 -26.78
N GLN A 425 -8.79 -5.55 -27.00
CA GLN A 425 -8.25 -6.90 -26.94
C GLN A 425 -8.61 -7.67 -28.21
N LEU A 426 -7.63 -8.34 -28.78
CA LEU A 426 -7.77 -9.23 -29.93
C LEU A 426 -7.29 -10.62 -29.53
N SER A 427 -8.09 -11.63 -29.81
CA SER A 427 -7.68 -13.03 -29.74
C SER A 427 -7.96 -13.73 -31.05
N LEU A 428 -7.00 -14.52 -31.54
CA LEU A 428 -7.15 -15.39 -32.69
C LEU A 428 -6.66 -16.78 -32.30
N ASN A 429 -7.56 -17.77 -32.35
CA ASN A 429 -7.25 -19.16 -32.04
C ASN A 429 -7.49 -20.03 -33.27
N HIS A 430 -6.45 -20.73 -33.70
CA HIS A 430 -6.54 -21.77 -34.71
C HIS A 430 -6.48 -23.13 -34.01
N HIS A 431 -7.59 -23.86 -34.04
CA HIS A 431 -7.63 -25.22 -33.50
C HIS A 431 -6.73 -26.12 -34.35
N PHE A 432 -6.19 -27.16 -33.71
CA PHE A 432 -5.26 -28.06 -34.38
C PHE A 432 -5.85 -28.61 -35.69
N SER A 433 -5.27 -28.20 -36.81
CA SER A 433 -5.67 -28.66 -38.14
C SER A 433 -4.45 -28.76 -39.05
N LYS A 434 -4.36 -29.84 -39.83
CA LYS A 434 -3.27 -30.08 -40.79
C LYS A 434 -1.86 -29.92 -40.18
N GLY A 435 -1.70 -30.28 -38.91
CA GLY A 435 -0.42 -30.22 -38.21
C GLY A 435 -0.10 -28.86 -37.58
N LEU A 436 -1.00 -27.89 -37.58
CA LEU A 436 -0.78 -26.57 -36.98
C LEU A 436 -1.85 -26.27 -35.94
N GLN A 437 -1.42 -25.75 -34.79
CA GLN A 437 -2.24 -25.07 -33.80
C GLN A 437 -1.54 -23.78 -33.41
N PHE A 438 -2.28 -22.69 -33.30
CA PHE A 438 -1.73 -21.46 -32.74
C PHE A 438 -2.78 -20.60 -32.04
N GLY A 439 -2.31 -19.77 -31.14
CA GLY A 439 -3.08 -18.76 -30.44
C GLY A 439 -2.34 -17.44 -30.47
N ILE A 440 -3.03 -16.35 -30.77
CA ILE A 440 -2.53 -14.99 -30.69
C ILE A 440 -3.44 -14.22 -29.75
N ALA A 441 -2.84 -13.46 -28.83
CA ALA A 441 -3.50 -12.51 -27.97
C ALA A 441 -2.77 -11.16 -28.03
N TYR A 442 -3.52 -10.10 -28.26
CA TYR A 442 -3.00 -8.73 -28.27
C TYR A 442 -3.89 -7.83 -27.44
N THR A 443 -3.29 -7.10 -26.52
CA THR A 443 -3.96 -6.09 -25.70
C THR A 443 -3.31 -4.74 -25.94
N TYR A 444 -4.13 -3.77 -26.31
CA TYR A 444 -3.78 -2.35 -26.30
C TYR A 444 -4.56 -1.68 -25.18
N ALA A 445 -3.88 -1.27 -24.11
CA ALA A 445 -4.51 -0.79 -22.90
C ALA A 445 -4.02 0.61 -22.49
N LYS A 446 -4.85 1.31 -21.71
CA LYS A 446 -4.49 2.51 -20.97
C LYS A 446 -5.05 2.40 -19.55
N SER A 447 -4.20 2.58 -18.56
CA SER A 447 -4.54 2.66 -17.15
C SER A 447 -4.15 4.04 -16.61
N PHE A 448 -5.10 4.72 -15.98
CA PHE A 448 -4.89 5.95 -15.22
C PHE A 448 -5.33 5.77 -13.79
N ASP A 449 -4.68 6.45 -12.86
CA ASP A 449 -5.16 6.57 -11.48
C ASP A 449 -4.62 7.85 -10.83
N ASN A 450 -4.92 8.06 -9.55
CA ASN A 450 -4.29 9.10 -8.72
C ASN A 450 -3.52 8.52 -7.50
N GLY A 451 -3.22 7.22 -7.54
CA GLY A 451 -2.40 6.46 -6.62
C GLY A 451 -2.34 5.01 -7.11
N SER A 452 -1.15 4.46 -7.33
CA SER A 452 -0.96 3.14 -7.95
C SER A 452 -0.67 2.03 -6.94
N ALA A 453 -0.48 2.36 -5.66
CA ALA A 453 -0.33 1.39 -4.59
C ALA A 453 -1.05 1.83 -3.30
N GLN A 454 -1.39 0.83 -2.47
CA GLN A 454 -2.17 1.02 -1.24
C GLN A 454 -1.49 1.96 -0.21
N ARG A 455 -0.15 1.93 -0.13
CA ARG A 455 0.68 2.75 0.78
C ARG A 455 1.21 4.03 0.15
N ASN A 456 0.58 4.47 -0.93
CA ASN A 456 0.94 5.72 -1.55
C ASN A 456 0.41 6.89 -0.71
N ILE A 457 1.36 7.66 -0.16
CA ILE A 457 1.14 8.87 0.61
C ILE A 457 1.27 10.07 -0.33
N ILE A 458 0.23 10.90 -0.37
CA ILE A 458 0.24 12.10 -1.21
C ILE A 458 1.26 13.13 -0.70
N PRO A 459 2.04 13.79 -1.59
CA PRO A 459 3.00 14.80 -1.16
C PRO A 459 2.35 16.04 -0.53
N ASP A 460 1.26 16.52 -1.13
CA ASP A 460 0.48 17.67 -0.68
C ASP A 460 -0.89 17.18 -0.21
N THR A 461 -1.10 17.19 1.11
CA THR A 461 -2.36 16.75 1.73
C THR A 461 -3.54 17.62 1.30
N TYR A 462 -3.29 18.87 0.94
CA TYR A 462 -4.33 19.84 0.60
C TYR A 462 -4.70 19.83 -0.89
N ASN A 463 -3.80 19.34 -1.75
CA ASN A 463 -4.02 19.35 -3.20
C ASN A 463 -3.42 18.15 -3.93
N ALA A 464 -4.27 17.18 -4.26
CA ALA A 464 -3.91 15.98 -5.03
C ALA A 464 -4.25 16.07 -6.54
N ASN A 465 -4.56 17.26 -7.08
CA ASN A 465 -5.08 17.41 -8.45
C ASN A 465 -4.05 17.09 -9.54
N ASN A 466 -2.76 17.19 -9.22
CA ASN A 466 -1.64 16.87 -10.11
C ASN A 466 -1.42 15.36 -10.29
N LEU A 467 -1.96 14.53 -9.39
CA LEU A 467 -1.65 13.10 -9.30
C LEU A 467 -2.36 12.24 -10.35
N TRP A 468 -3.41 12.75 -11.02
CA TRP A 468 -4.09 11.99 -12.07
C TRP A 468 -3.17 11.82 -13.29
N GLY A 469 -2.68 10.60 -13.51
CA GLY A 469 -1.75 10.25 -14.57
C GLY A 469 -1.77 8.76 -14.90
N PRO A 470 -0.94 8.30 -15.84
CA PRO A 470 -0.78 6.86 -16.12
C PRO A 470 -0.50 6.08 -14.83
N SER A 471 -1.02 4.87 -14.69
CA SER A 471 -0.70 3.99 -13.56
C SER A 471 0.76 3.53 -13.60
N ASP A 472 1.38 3.25 -12.45
CA ASP A 472 2.76 2.71 -12.36
C ASP A 472 2.92 1.39 -13.13
N PHE A 473 1.82 0.68 -13.37
CA PHE A 473 1.76 -0.60 -14.09
C PHE A 473 1.08 -0.48 -15.48
N ASP A 474 1.01 0.72 -16.06
CA ASP A 474 0.42 0.93 -17.39
C ASP A 474 1.30 0.34 -18.51
N ALA A 475 1.04 -0.91 -18.89
CA ALA A 475 1.61 -1.53 -20.07
C ALA A 475 0.72 -1.26 -21.30
N ARG A 476 1.21 -0.43 -22.22
CA ARG A 476 0.44 0.04 -23.39
C ARG A 476 0.11 -1.06 -24.38
N HIS A 477 1.11 -1.89 -24.72
CA HIS A 477 0.98 -2.99 -25.66
C HIS A 477 1.47 -4.27 -25.02
N VAL A 478 0.68 -5.33 -25.11
CA VAL A 478 1.06 -6.70 -24.73
C VAL A 478 0.64 -7.63 -25.85
N PHE A 479 1.60 -8.35 -26.43
CA PHE A 479 1.40 -9.34 -27.48
C PHE A 479 1.94 -10.69 -26.98
N ILE A 480 1.11 -11.72 -27.11
CA ILE A 480 1.49 -13.10 -26.82
C ILE A 480 1.07 -13.96 -28.01
N ALA A 481 1.98 -14.79 -28.51
CA ALA A 481 1.68 -15.81 -29.50
C ALA A 481 2.24 -17.16 -29.06
N SER A 482 1.42 -18.20 -29.14
CA SER A 482 1.82 -19.58 -28.90
C SER A 482 1.52 -20.42 -30.12
N TYR A 483 2.41 -21.33 -30.49
CA TYR A 483 2.20 -22.22 -31.63
C TYR A 483 2.76 -23.62 -31.37
N LEU A 484 2.15 -24.59 -32.03
CA LEU A 484 2.59 -25.98 -32.16
C LEU A 484 2.46 -26.36 -33.63
N TYR A 485 3.57 -26.79 -34.23
CA TYR A 485 3.63 -27.19 -35.63
C TYR A 485 4.28 -28.56 -35.77
N GLU A 486 3.55 -29.51 -36.34
CA GLU A 486 4.04 -30.83 -36.72
C GLU A 486 4.76 -30.76 -38.05
N LEU A 487 6.07 -31.01 -38.01
CA LEU A 487 6.92 -30.88 -39.19
C LEU A 487 6.48 -31.86 -40.29
N PRO A 488 6.43 -31.43 -41.56
CA PRO A 488 5.80 -32.18 -42.65
C PRO A 488 6.70 -33.27 -43.26
N PHE A 489 7.63 -33.83 -42.50
CA PHE A 489 8.51 -34.91 -42.95
C PHE A 489 8.29 -36.17 -42.10
N PHE A 490 8.52 -37.34 -42.71
CA PHE A 490 8.38 -38.65 -42.05
C PHE A 490 6.97 -38.92 -41.45
N LYS A 491 5.91 -38.37 -42.08
CA LYS A 491 4.51 -38.53 -41.65
C LYS A 491 3.89 -39.90 -42.00
N GLU A 492 4.50 -40.63 -42.93
CA GLU A 492 3.98 -41.93 -43.38
C GLU A 492 4.28 -43.05 -42.37
N GLN A 493 3.40 -44.02 -42.23
CA GLN A 493 3.56 -45.15 -41.29
C GLN A 493 4.58 -46.22 -41.76
N ASN A 494 5.48 -45.86 -42.67
CA ASN A 494 6.58 -46.71 -43.11
C ASN A 494 7.71 -46.74 -42.04
N PHE A 495 8.73 -47.60 -42.21
CA PHE A 495 9.80 -47.75 -41.21
C PHE A 495 10.48 -46.41 -40.89
N ALA A 496 10.79 -45.60 -41.91
CA ALA A 496 11.39 -44.28 -41.71
C ALA A 496 10.47 -43.35 -40.92
N GLY A 497 9.16 -43.32 -41.18
CA GLY A 497 8.23 -42.49 -40.42
C GLY A 497 7.94 -42.96 -39.00
N LYS A 498 8.02 -44.27 -38.73
CA LYS A 498 7.93 -44.80 -37.36
C LYS A 498 9.18 -44.52 -36.51
N VAL A 499 10.35 -44.42 -37.14
CA VAL A 499 11.64 -44.24 -36.44
C VAL A 499 12.05 -42.77 -36.38
N LEU A 500 11.77 -42.00 -37.43
CA LEU A 500 12.24 -40.62 -37.60
C LEU A 500 11.09 -39.59 -37.64
N GLY A 501 9.83 -40.01 -37.54
CA GLY A 501 8.66 -39.12 -37.53
C GLY A 501 8.27 -38.61 -36.14
N GLY A 502 7.20 -37.82 -36.08
CA GLY A 502 6.67 -37.28 -34.82
C GLY A 502 7.33 -35.98 -34.35
N TRP A 503 8.17 -35.35 -35.17
CA TRP A 503 8.79 -34.07 -34.82
C TRP A 503 7.76 -32.94 -34.75
N GLN A 504 7.82 -32.19 -33.65
CA GLN A 504 7.00 -31.01 -33.42
C GLN A 504 7.90 -29.84 -33.01
N VAL A 505 7.55 -28.65 -33.49
CA VAL A 505 8.13 -27.39 -33.04
C VAL A 505 7.06 -26.63 -32.30
N SER A 506 7.36 -26.19 -31.09
CA SER A 506 6.48 -25.32 -30.31
C SER A 506 7.23 -24.13 -29.76
N GLY A 507 6.49 -23.07 -29.48
CA GLY A 507 7.08 -21.88 -28.90
C GLY A 507 6.03 -20.92 -28.37
N ILE A 508 6.49 -20.03 -27.50
CA ILE A 508 5.73 -18.90 -26.98
C ILE A 508 6.59 -17.65 -27.21
N VAL A 509 5.98 -16.61 -27.76
CA VAL A 509 6.59 -15.29 -27.96
C VAL A 509 5.78 -14.28 -27.18
N GLN A 510 6.45 -13.47 -26.37
CA GLN A 510 5.84 -12.37 -25.63
C GLN A 510 6.60 -11.08 -25.91
N TRP A 511 5.86 -10.03 -26.28
CA TRP A 511 6.37 -8.66 -26.36
C TRP A 511 5.47 -7.75 -25.55
N GLN A 512 6.07 -6.84 -24.79
CA GLN A 512 5.34 -5.81 -24.07
C GLN A 512 6.15 -4.52 -24.03
N THR A 513 5.46 -3.38 -24.02
CA THR A 513 6.07 -2.08 -23.69
C THR A 513 6.46 -2.03 -22.21
N GLY A 514 7.43 -1.17 -21.86
CA GLY A 514 7.77 -0.90 -20.47
C GLY A 514 6.64 -0.20 -19.71
N THR A 515 6.73 -0.27 -18.38
CA THR A 515 5.88 0.53 -17.48
C THR A 515 6.40 1.97 -17.40
N PRO A 516 5.53 2.96 -17.21
CA PRO A 516 5.98 4.33 -17.13
C PRO A 516 6.67 4.64 -15.79
N CYS A 517 7.45 5.72 -15.74
CA CYS A 517 8.05 6.23 -14.53
C CYS A 517 7.91 7.75 -14.38
N SER A 518 7.92 8.20 -13.13
CA SER A 518 7.88 9.61 -12.74
C SER A 518 9.28 10.17 -12.53
N VAL A 519 9.46 11.48 -12.73
CA VAL A 519 10.72 12.17 -12.40
C VAL A 519 10.51 13.01 -11.16
N GLY A 520 11.38 12.80 -10.17
CA GLY A 520 11.37 13.61 -8.96
C GLY A 520 12.52 13.28 -8.03
N THR A 521 12.40 13.70 -6.77
CA THR A 521 13.40 13.44 -5.74
C THR A 521 12.75 13.14 -4.38
N GLY A 522 13.53 12.56 -3.48
CA GLY A 522 13.18 12.42 -2.07
C GLY A 522 13.56 13.63 -1.21
N ASN A 523 13.69 14.83 -1.79
CA ASN A 523 13.93 16.08 -1.06
C ASN A 523 12.62 16.81 -0.78
N ASP A 524 12.53 17.43 0.39
CA ASP A 524 11.40 18.29 0.77
C ASP A 524 11.60 19.73 0.27
N TYR A 525 11.22 20.03 -0.98
CA TYR A 525 11.27 21.41 -1.49
C TYR A 525 10.20 22.29 -0.88
N ALA A 526 8.98 21.77 -0.70
CA ALA A 526 7.88 22.46 -0.03
C ALA A 526 8.21 22.88 1.42
N GLY A 527 9.09 22.12 2.09
CA GLY A 527 9.55 22.41 3.43
C GLY A 527 8.51 22.13 4.52
N VAL A 528 7.53 21.28 4.25
CA VAL A 528 6.40 20.98 5.15
C VAL A 528 6.55 19.65 5.89
N GLY A 529 7.67 18.95 5.73
CA GLY A 529 7.87 17.58 6.20
C GLY A 529 7.45 16.60 5.11
N GLN A 530 8.35 15.68 4.76
CA GLN A 530 8.14 14.73 3.68
C GLN A 530 7.69 13.37 4.20
N ASP A 531 6.38 13.12 4.11
CA ASP A 531 5.79 11.78 4.20
C ASP A 531 5.38 11.21 2.83
N GLY A 532 5.37 12.06 1.79
CA GLY A 532 5.02 11.65 0.43
C GLY A 532 5.94 10.58 -0.15
N ASN A 533 5.38 9.61 -0.86
CA ASN A 533 6.15 8.50 -1.45
C ASN A 533 5.58 8.00 -2.80
N MET A 534 4.83 8.83 -3.51
CA MET A 534 4.24 8.48 -4.81
C MET A 534 5.31 7.96 -5.77
N CYS A 535 5.16 6.73 -6.28
CA CYS A 535 6.15 6.06 -7.13
C CYS A 535 7.55 5.94 -6.48
N GLY A 536 7.65 5.93 -5.14
CA GLY A 536 8.92 5.95 -4.41
C GLY A 536 9.58 7.34 -4.35
N ILE A 537 8.86 8.39 -4.73
CA ILE A 537 9.35 9.76 -4.84
C ILE A 537 8.60 10.66 -3.83
N GLY A 538 9.33 11.56 -3.19
CA GLY A 538 8.76 12.55 -2.27
C GLY A 538 8.01 13.66 -2.98
N GLN A 539 8.68 14.34 -3.93
CA GLN A 539 8.11 15.45 -4.70
C GLN A 539 8.52 15.37 -6.18
N PHE A 540 7.57 15.65 -7.07
CA PHE A 540 7.78 15.64 -8.53
C PHE A 540 8.58 16.86 -8.99
N TRP A 541 9.45 16.67 -9.98
CA TRP A 541 10.11 17.79 -10.66
C TRP A 541 9.15 18.50 -11.62
N VAL A 542 9.46 19.75 -11.95
CA VAL A 542 8.74 20.54 -12.96
C VAL A 542 9.16 20.06 -14.35
N GLU A 543 8.18 19.70 -15.17
CA GLU A 543 8.36 19.31 -16.57
C GLU A 543 8.24 20.55 -17.47
N ASN A 544 9.28 20.84 -18.23
CA ASN A 544 9.41 21.98 -19.15
C ASN A 544 9.53 21.53 -20.63
N GLY A 545 9.26 20.26 -20.91
CA GLY A 545 9.37 19.68 -22.25
C GLY A 545 9.06 18.18 -22.23
N MET A 546 8.95 17.55 -23.39
CA MET A 546 8.72 16.10 -23.48
C MET A 546 10.03 15.36 -23.75
N PRO A 547 10.43 14.39 -22.90
CA PRO A 547 11.59 13.56 -23.17
C PRO A 547 11.37 12.70 -24.41
N LYS A 548 12.41 12.57 -25.24
CA LYS A 548 12.43 11.71 -26.44
C LYS A 548 13.35 10.53 -26.19
N VAL A 549 12.95 9.34 -26.64
CA VAL A 549 13.82 8.15 -26.64
C VAL A 549 14.97 8.38 -27.63
N ILE A 550 16.19 8.38 -27.13
CA ILE A 550 17.43 8.44 -27.92
C ILE A 550 17.94 7.02 -28.19
N GLY A 551 17.66 6.06 -27.30
CA GLY A 551 18.00 4.64 -27.47
C GLY A 551 19.47 4.31 -27.21
N LYS A 552 20.22 5.19 -26.53
CA LYS A 552 21.62 4.94 -26.15
C LYS A 552 21.70 4.62 -24.66
N PHE A 553 22.19 3.44 -24.31
CA PHE A 553 22.44 3.09 -22.92
C PHE A 553 23.76 3.72 -22.45
N ALA A 554 23.77 4.28 -21.23
CA ALA A 554 25.00 4.69 -20.58
C ALA A 554 25.88 3.44 -20.32
N ALA A 555 27.10 3.45 -20.83
CA ALA A 555 28.12 2.43 -20.61
C ALA A 555 29.02 2.74 -19.40
N GLY A 556 28.93 3.93 -18.79
CA GLY A 556 29.76 4.26 -17.62
C GLY A 556 29.35 5.47 -16.78
N GLY A 557 28.61 5.24 -15.70
CA GLY A 557 28.43 6.18 -14.59
C GLY A 557 27.82 7.55 -14.95
N ALA A 558 27.75 8.45 -13.96
CA ALA A 558 27.04 9.73 -14.08
C ALA A 558 27.63 10.75 -15.10
N LYS A 559 28.77 10.43 -15.74
CA LYS A 559 29.45 11.32 -16.71
C LYS A 559 29.36 10.82 -18.17
N ASP A 560 28.71 9.70 -18.43
CA ASP A 560 28.51 9.21 -19.80
C ASP A 560 27.51 10.12 -20.54
N PRO A 561 27.86 10.66 -21.73
CA PRO A 561 26.93 11.46 -22.53
C PRO A 561 25.79 10.64 -23.14
N ASN A 562 25.88 9.30 -23.13
CA ASN A 562 24.81 8.44 -23.61
C ASN A 562 23.66 8.43 -22.60
N GLN A 563 22.47 8.77 -23.10
CA GLN A 563 21.24 8.78 -22.33
C GLN A 563 20.17 8.05 -23.12
N TYR A 564 19.35 7.25 -22.44
CA TYR A 564 18.27 6.53 -23.09
C TYR A 564 17.14 7.49 -23.52
N PHE A 565 16.96 8.58 -22.76
CA PHE A 565 16.03 9.67 -23.04
C PHE A 565 16.77 11.01 -23.09
N SER A 566 16.25 11.97 -23.85
CA SER A 566 16.75 13.35 -23.83
C SER A 566 16.55 13.99 -22.46
N THR A 567 17.58 14.64 -21.91
CA THR A 567 17.46 15.44 -20.67
C THR A 567 17.30 16.94 -20.92
N THR A 568 17.48 17.40 -22.16
CA THR A 568 17.35 18.81 -22.56
C THR A 568 16.44 18.96 -23.77
N ASN A 569 15.74 20.09 -23.83
CA ASN A 569 15.00 20.56 -24.99
C ASN A 569 15.95 20.93 -26.15
N SER A 570 15.38 21.17 -27.35
CA SER A 570 16.17 21.57 -28.54
C SER A 570 16.90 22.90 -28.39
N ASP A 571 16.48 23.75 -27.44
CA ASP A 571 17.12 25.01 -27.08
C ASP A 571 18.21 24.86 -25.99
N GLY A 572 18.51 23.62 -25.58
CA GLY A 572 19.51 23.30 -24.56
C GLY A 572 19.03 23.43 -23.11
N ARG A 573 17.80 23.89 -22.86
CA ARG A 573 17.27 23.99 -21.50
C ARG A 573 16.90 22.61 -20.93
N PRO A 574 17.05 22.36 -19.61
CA PRO A 574 16.66 21.09 -19.01
C PRO A 574 15.16 20.80 -19.19
N ILE A 575 14.83 19.55 -19.50
CA ILE A 575 13.44 19.10 -19.58
C ILE A 575 12.81 19.09 -18.19
N PHE A 576 13.51 18.57 -17.20
CA PHE A 576 13.03 18.54 -15.82
C PHE A 576 13.88 19.49 -14.97
N THR A 577 13.22 20.29 -14.14
CA THR A 577 13.86 21.19 -13.17
C THR A 577 13.28 20.99 -11.78
N ALA A 578 14.08 21.22 -10.74
CA ALA A 578 13.59 21.21 -9.37
C ALA A 578 12.43 22.22 -9.17
N PRO A 579 11.41 21.90 -8.35
CA PRO A 579 10.41 22.88 -7.92
C PRO A 579 11.04 24.05 -7.19
N ALA A 580 10.33 25.19 -7.14
CA ALA A 580 10.77 26.32 -6.34
C ALA A 580 10.73 25.95 -4.84
N LYS A 581 11.70 26.45 -4.07
CA LYS A 581 11.72 26.26 -2.61
C LYS A 581 10.43 26.82 -2.00
N GLY A 582 9.82 26.05 -1.10
CA GLY A 582 8.55 26.37 -0.45
C GLY A 582 7.32 26.01 -1.29
N THR A 583 7.46 25.24 -2.38
CA THR A 583 6.33 24.92 -3.28
C THR A 583 6.30 23.44 -3.67
N PHE A 584 5.10 22.96 -4.01
CA PHE A 584 4.90 21.68 -4.69
C PHE A 584 4.78 21.88 -6.21
N ASN A 585 5.18 20.88 -7.00
CA ASN A 585 4.83 20.86 -8.42
C ASN A 585 3.37 20.40 -8.61
N LEU A 586 2.50 21.31 -9.03
CA LEU A 586 1.07 21.05 -9.27
C LEU A 586 0.71 20.89 -10.76
N GLN A 587 1.70 20.69 -11.64
CA GLN A 587 1.46 20.41 -13.07
C GLN A 587 0.56 19.18 -13.23
N LYS A 588 -0.52 19.32 -14.02
CA LYS A 588 -1.48 18.24 -14.25
C LYS A 588 -0.85 17.14 -15.08
N GLY A 589 -1.01 15.90 -14.62
CA GLY A 589 -0.45 14.74 -15.31
C GLY A 589 1.06 14.73 -15.23
N ILE A 590 1.69 15.16 -14.12
CA ILE A 590 3.14 15.07 -13.95
C ILE A 590 3.62 13.65 -13.61
N ARG A 591 2.71 12.79 -13.17
CA ARG A 591 3.05 11.43 -12.78
C ARG A 591 3.22 10.54 -14.01
N ASN A 592 4.23 9.69 -14.01
CA ASN A 592 4.42 8.60 -14.97
C ASN A 592 4.49 9.05 -16.43
N GLN A 593 5.32 10.06 -16.69
CA GLN A 593 5.45 10.70 -18.02
C GLN A 593 6.42 9.98 -18.96
N ILE A 594 7.34 9.17 -18.43
CA ILE A 594 8.38 8.52 -19.24
C ILE A 594 7.99 7.05 -19.43
N HIS A 595 7.75 6.63 -20.67
CA HIS A 595 7.54 5.22 -21.02
C HIS A 595 8.84 4.60 -21.57
N GLY A 596 9.13 3.37 -21.14
CA GLY A 596 10.29 2.57 -21.57
C GLY A 596 9.99 1.59 -22.70
#